data_AF-A0A1I7K5Y2-F1
#
_entry.id   AF-A0A1I7K5Y2-F1
#
_cell.length_a   1.000
_cell.length_b   1.000
_cell.length_c   1.000
_cell.angle_alpha   90.00
_cell.angle_beta   90.00
_cell.angle_gamma   90.00
#
_symmetry.space_group_name_H-M   'P 1'
#
loop_
_entity.id
_entity.type
_entity.pdbx_description
1 polymer ?
#
loop_
_entity_poly.entity_id
_entity_poly.type
_entity_poly.pdbx_seq_one_letter_code
_entity_poly.pdbx_strand_id
1 'polypeptide(L)'
;MLQRTECSNLAAANAAPPFLDLAFRKAGHGKLVAGRTRLADVAWDRCRTGMREAGFDVRDGVVTWDLARAPAEPKLSFRLAAWERVTRAELGAIEAREAARRPVDAKALAAVQADLEDALARHAWAFRDKAALAAGFAGASRLTPGQHRFARALLHEARDVVAAVDRRLREPAGEEDLAAVQEFDIREDLLAACRWLSGLDDDRCRDRNGRGWSAVASGAGHRLAAADSFDVLQAAHARRLVYPHRAQLPGDLRARLGL
;
A
#
# COMPACT_ATOMS: atom_id res chain seq x y z
N MET A 1 45.37 11.05 -55.23
CA MET A 1 44.21 10.29 -55.71
C MET A 1 43.72 9.41 -54.56
N LEU A 2 42.74 9.89 -53.79
CA LEU A 2 42.09 9.08 -52.74
C LEU A 2 40.95 8.31 -53.40
N GLN A 3 41.10 6.99 -53.52
CA GLN A 3 40.03 6.12 -53.99
C GLN A 3 38.89 6.17 -52.98
N ARG A 4 37.74 6.67 -53.42
CA ARG A 4 36.46 6.49 -52.73
C ARG A 4 36.18 4.99 -52.72
N THR A 5 36.32 4.36 -51.56
CA THR A 5 35.77 3.02 -51.33
C THR A 5 34.26 3.18 -51.36
N GLU A 6 33.65 2.87 -52.51
CA GLU A 6 32.20 2.77 -52.62
C GLU A 6 31.75 1.60 -51.75
N CYS A 7 31.18 1.91 -50.58
CA CYS A 7 30.46 0.96 -49.75
C CYS A 7 29.20 0.50 -50.50
N SER A 8 29.39 -0.42 -51.46
CA SER A 8 28.34 -0.91 -52.37
C SER A 8 27.27 -1.79 -51.70
N ASN A 9 27.25 -1.92 -50.36
CA ASN A 9 26.27 -2.72 -49.62
C ASN A 9 25.19 -1.90 -48.89
N LEU A 10 25.21 -0.56 -48.96
CA LEU A 10 24.12 0.27 -48.42
C LEU A 10 23.00 0.55 -49.43
N ALA A 11 23.19 0.22 -50.70
CA ALA A 11 22.23 0.54 -51.77
C ALA A 11 21.03 -0.43 -51.86
N ALA A 12 21.08 -1.59 -51.22
CA ALA A 12 20.06 -2.64 -51.39
C ALA A 12 18.99 -2.70 -50.28
N ALA A 13 19.15 -2.01 -49.16
CA ALA A 13 18.13 -1.95 -48.11
C ALA A 13 17.25 -0.69 -48.30
N ASN A 14 16.24 -0.79 -49.16
CA ASN A 14 15.27 0.30 -49.39
C ASN A 14 14.38 0.63 -48.18
N ALA A 15 14.54 -0.09 -47.06
CA ALA A 15 13.84 0.14 -45.81
C ALA A 15 14.85 0.59 -44.75
N ALA A 16 14.54 1.69 -44.04
CA ALA A 16 15.28 2.07 -42.85
C ALA A 16 15.23 0.93 -41.81
N PRO A 17 16.26 0.75 -40.98
CA PRO A 17 16.20 -0.25 -39.92
C PRO A 17 15.02 0.08 -38.98
N PRO A 18 14.29 -0.95 -38.50
CA PRO A 18 13.27 -0.73 -37.49
C PRO A 18 13.93 -0.16 -36.24
N PHE A 19 13.50 1.03 -35.82
CA PHE A 19 14.07 1.72 -34.67
C PHE A 19 12.99 2.59 -34.02
N LEU A 20 12.74 2.37 -32.73
CA LEU A 20 11.80 3.16 -31.91
C LEU A 20 10.38 3.30 -32.48
N ASP A 21 9.92 2.26 -33.19
CA ASP A 21 8.64 2.21 -33.89
C ASP A 21 8.44 3.37 -34.91
N LEU A 22 9.55 3.95 -35.40
CA LEU A 22 9.54 5.05 -36.37
C LEU A 22 9.31 4.52 -37.79
N ALA A 23 8.26 5.03 -38.44
CA ALA A 23 7.99 4.79 -39.85
C ALA A 23 8.76 5.81 -40.72
N PHE A 24 10.04 5.54 -40.96
CA PHE A 24 10.89 6.40 -41.78
C PHE A 24 10.50 6.39 -43.25
N ARG A 25 10.49 7.57 -43.86
CA ARG A 25 10.30 7.82 -45.29
C ARG A 25 11.44 8.68 -45.81
N LYS A 26 11.83 8.47 -47.07
CA LYS A 26 12.94 9.20 -47.70
C LYS A 26 12.55 10.66 -47.93
N ALA A 27 13.45 11.59 -47.59
CA ALA A 27 13.26 13.04 -47.80
C ALA A 27 14.28 13.65 -48.79
N GLY A 28 15.03 12.81 -49.50
CA GLY A 28 16.11 13.23 -50.41
C GLY A 28 17.45 13.45 -49.69
N HIS A 29 18.53 13.58 -50.47
CA HIS A 29 19.90 13.88 -49.98
C HIS A 29 20.41 12.99 -48.83
N GLY A 30 20.07 11.69 -48.83
CA GLY A 30 20.48 10.76 -47.79
C GLY A 30 19.76 10.95 -46.44
N LYS A 31 18.65 11.68 -46.41
CA LYS A 31 17.86 11.91 -45.18
C LYS A 31 16.60 11.04 -45.14
N LEU A 32 16.30 10.57 -43.94
CA LEU A 32 15.06 9.92 -43.58
C LEU A 32 14.27 10.80 -42.63
N VAL A 33 12.94 10.79 -42.73
CA VAL A 33 12.04 11.50 -41.81
C VAL A 33 10.94 10.58 -41.33
N ALA A 34 10.58 10.68 -40.05
CA ALA A 34 9.49 9.93 -39.43
C ALA A 34 8.68 10.86 -38.50
N GLY A 35 7.40 10.54 -38.28
CA GLY A 35 6.62 11.19 -37.22
C GLY A 35 7.16 10.78 -35.85
N ARG A 36 7.12 11.69 -34.87
CA ARG A 36 7.53 11.37 -33.49
C ARG A 36 6.61 10.32 -32.86
N THR A 37 7.24 9.44 -32.09
CA THR A 37 6.56 8.46 -31.23
C THR A 37 6.96 8.73 -29.77
N ARG A 38 6.17 8.26 -28.81
CA ARG A 38 6.52 8.35 -27.38
C ARG A 38 7.89 7.68 -27.11
N LEU A 39 8.19 6.60 -27.82
CA LEU A 39 9.47 5.89 -27.71
C LEU A 39 10.63 6.74 -28.27
N ALA A 40 10.43 7.44 -29.39
CA ALA A 40 11.42 8.39 -29.92
C ALA A 40 11.69 9.57 -28.98
N ASP A 41 10.68 10.06 -28.28
CA ASP A 41 10.82 11.16 -27.32
C ASP A 41 11.67 10.75 -26.12
N VAL A 42 11.36 9.59 -25.52
CA VAL A 42 12.14 9.05 -24.41
C VAL A 42 13.58 8.77 -24.82
N ALA A 43 13.79 8.22 -26.02
CA ALA A 43 15.13 7.94 -26.53
C ALA A 43 15.93 9.24 -26.73
N TRP A 44 15.30 10.26 -27.32
CA TRP A 44 15.93 11.55 -27.54
C TRP A 44 16.30 12.24 -26.23
N ASP A 45 15.48 12.12 -25.18
CA ASP A 45 15.79 12.71 -23.88
C ASP A 45 16.91 11.98 -23.13
N ARG A 46 16.99 10.64 -23.26
CA ARG A 46 17.99 9.82 -22.55
C ARG A 46 19.30 9.67 -23.31
N CYS A 47 19.27 9.69 -24.63
CA CYS A 47 20.41 9.38 -25.50
C CYS A 47 20.75 10.53 -26.46
N ARG A 48 20.29 11.76 -26.16
CA ARG A 48 20.38 12.95 -27.04
C ARG A 48 21.72 13.12 -27.74
N THR A 49 22.80 13.10 -26.97
CA THR A 49 24.15 13.36 -27.49
C THR A 49 24.56 12.29 -28.50
N GLY A 50 24.40 11.01 -28.15
CA GLY A 50 24.74 9.90 -29.04
C GLY A 50 23.86 9.85 -30.30
N MET A 51 22.56 10.16 -30.16
CA MET A 51 21.64 10.24 -31.29
C MET A 51 22.00 11.40 -32.23
N ARG A 52 22.33 12.59 -31.71
CA ARG A 52 22.81 13.73 -32.51
C ARG A 52 24.09 13.41 -33.26
N GLU A 53 25.03 12.74 -32.61
CA GLU A 53 26.27 12.28 -33.26
C GLU A 53 25.99 11.34 -34.42
N ALA A 54 24.97 10.47 -34.30
CA ALA A 54 24.56 9.55 -35.37
C ALA A 54 23.63 10.17 -36.42
N GLY A 55 23.44 11.50 -36.40
CA GLY A 55 22.67 12.22 -37.42
C GLY A 55 21.18 12.35 -37.14
N PHE A 56 20.70 11.94 -35.96
CA PHE A 56 19.31 12.17 -35.57
C PHE A 56 19.08 13.61 -35.11
N ASP A 57 17.94 14.17 -35.50
CA ASP A 57 17.43 15.45 -35.03
C ASP A 57 15.92 15.37 -34.82
N VAL A 58 15.42 15.98 -33.75
CA VAL A 58 14.00 15.96 -33.39
C VAL A 58 13.51 17.39 -33.26
N ARG A 59 12.66 17.83 -34.20
CA ARG A 59 12.09 19.19 -34.26
C ARG A 59 10.68 19.13 -34.80
N ASP A 60 9.80 20.00 -34.28
CA ASP A 60 8.47 20.27 -34.83
C ASP A 60 7.63 19.01 -35.14
N GLY A 61 7.63 18.04 -34.22
CA GLY A 61 6.85 16.81 -34.40
C GLY A 61 7.50 15.75 -35.29
N VAL A 62 8.69 16.00 -35.83
CA VAL A 62 9.37 15.15 -36.81
C VAL A 62 10.75 14.71 -36.31
N VAL A 63 11.08 13.45 -36.55
CA VAL A 63 12.42 12.89 -36.39
C VAL A 63 13.09 12.86 -37.75
N THR A 64 14.20 13.57 -37.91
CA THR A 64 15.04 13.51 -39.11
C THR A 64 16.28 12.69 -38.79
N TRP A 65 16.70 11.83 -39.72
CA TRP A 65 17.93 11.08 -39.63
C TRP A 65 18.78 11.30 -40.88
N ASP A 66 19.90 11.98 -40.70
CA ASP A 66 20.92 12.19 -41.71
C ASP A 66 21.88 11.00 -41.76
N LEU A 67 21.72 10.14 -42.76
CA LEU A 67 22.52 8.92 -42.90
C LEU A 67 23.99 9.21 -43.22
N ALA A 68 24.32 10.39 -43.78
CA ALA A 68 25.71 10.76 -44.05
C ALA A 68 26.51 10.98 -42.75
N ARG A 69 25.82 11.22 -41.63
CA ARG A 69 26.41 11.39 -40.30
C ARG A 69 26.34 10.11 -39.46
N ALA A 70 25.64 9.08 -39.94
CA ALA A 70 25.52 7.82 -39.22
C ALA A 70 26.88 7.10 -39.21
N PRO A 71 27.29 6.49 -38.07
CA PRO A 71 28.44 5.61 -38.05
C PRO A 71 28.29 4.48 -39.06
N ALA A 72 29.41 3.94 -39.57
CA ALA A 72 29.38 2.73 -40.38
C ALA A 72 28.94 1.51 -39.56
N GLU A 73 28.43 0.48 -40.24
CA GLU A 73 28.19 -0.83 -39.63
C GLU A 73 29.51 -1.48 -39.20
N PRO A 74 29.52 -2.29 -38.11
CA PRO A 74 28.39 -2.71 -37.26
C PRO A 74 28.07 -1.74 -36.10
N LYS A 75 28.81 -0.62 -35.99
CA LYS A 75 28.72 0.30 -34.84
C LYS A 75 27.35 0.97 -34.76
N LEU A 76 26.74 1.28 -35.91
CA LEU A 76 25.40 1.85 -35.97
C LEU A 76 24.36 0.87 -35.39
N SER A 77 24.30 -0.36 -35.89
CA SER A 77 23.38 -1.38 -35.38
C SER A 77 23.51 -1.58 -33.86
N PHE A 78 24.74 -1.64 -33.36
CA PHE A 78 24.99 -1.76 -31.92
C PHE A 78 24.43 -0.56 -31.13
N ARG A 79 24.64 0.67 -31.61
CA ARG A 79 24.11 1.89 -30.96
C ARG A 79 22.59 1.93 -30.97
N LEU A 80 21.95 1.62 -32.10
CA LEU A 80 20.49 1.60 -32.22
C LEU A 80 19.87 0.59 -31.25
N ALA A 81 20.39 -0.64 -31.22
CA ALA A 81 19.92 -1.68 -30.30
C ALA A 81 20.12 -1.29 -28.83
N ALA A 82 21.26 -0.67 -28.48
CA ALA A 82 21.53 -0.20 -27.14
C ALA A 82 20.55 0.91 -26.71
N TRP A 83 20.30 1.90 -27.56
CA TRP A 83 19.34 2.97 -27.28
C TRP A 83 17.92 2.44 -27.17
N GLU A 84 17.50 1.56 -28.07
CA GLU A 84 16.17 0.97 -28.01
C GLU A 84 15.94 0.19 -26.71
N ARG A 85 16.91 -0.63 -26.28
CA ARG A 85 16.83 -1.35 -25.01
C ARG A 85 16.69 -0.41 -23.82
N VAL A 86 17.53 0.62 -23.73
CA VAL A 86 17.47 1.62 -22.64
C VAL A 86 16.14 2.36 -22.66
N THR A 87 15.66 2.74 -23.85
CA THR A 87 14.43 3.49 -24.02
C THR A 87 13.21 2.66 -23.64
N ARG A 88 13.10 1.41 -24.11
CA ARG A 88 11.99 0.52 -23.75
C ARG A 88 11.96 0.25 -22.25
N ALA A 89 13.12 0.07 -21.61
CA ALA A 89 13.20 -0.07 -20.16
C ALA A 89 12.72 1.20 -19.42
N GLU A 90 13.14 2.39 -19.86
CA GLU A 90 12.71 3.65 -19.24
C GLU A 90 11.22 3.92 -19.47
N LEU A 91 10.69 3.66 -20.68
CA LEU A 91 9.27 3.81 -20.97
C LEU A 91 8.44 2.88 -20.09
N GLY A 92 8.85 1.61 -19.95
CA GLY A 92 8.21 0.68 -19.01
C GLY A 92 8.25 1.16 -17.56
N ALA A 93 9.37 1.77 -17.13
CA ALA A 93 9.48 2.36 -15.79
C ALA A 93 8.56 3.58 -15.61
N ILE A 94 8.42 4.44 -16.62
CA ILE A 94 7.50 5.58 -16.61
C ILE A 94 6.05 5.08 -16.51
N GLU A 95 5.67 4.13 -17.37
CA GLU A 95 4.32 3.56 -17.38
C GLU A 95 3.98 2.86 -16.05
N ALA A 96 4.93 2.14 -15.46
CA ALA A 96 4.78 1.54 -14.14
C ALA A 96 4.58 2.60 -13.03
N ARG A 97 5.34 3.72 -13.07
CA ARG A 97 5.18 4.83 -12.12
C ARG A 97 3.84 5.53 -12.31
N GLU A 98 3.40 5.75 -13.54
CA GLU A 98 2.09 6.33 -13.86
C GLU A 98 0.96 5.43 -13.37
N ALA A 99 1.03 4.12 -13.66
CA ALA A 99 0.07 3.13 -13.17
C ALA A 99 0.04 3.08 -11.64
N ALA A 100 1.20 3.15 -10.97
CA ALA A 100 1.30 3.16 -9.51
C ALA A 100 0.74 4.45 -8.87
N ARG A 101 0.65 5.55 -9.63
CA ARG A 101 0.08 6.83 -9.16
C ARG A 101 -1.39 7.01 -9.51
N ARG A 102 -1.92 6.19 -10.44
CA ARG A 102 -3.32 6.26 -10.84
C ARG A 102 -4.20 5.97 -9.63
N PRO A 103 -5.13 6.86 -9.26
CA PRO A 103 -6.03 6.58 -8.15
C PRO A 103 -6.84 5.32 -8.44
N VAL A 104 -7.14 4.56 -7.39
CA VAL A 104 -8.14 3.49 -7.48
C VAL A 104 -9.50 4.08 -7.83
N ASP A 105 -10.38 3.28 -8.42
CA ASP A 105 -11.72 3.74 -8.76
C ASP A 105 -12.54 4.09 -7.50
N ALA A 106 -13.53 4.97 -7.68
CA ALA A 106 -14.33 5.51 -6.58
C ALA A 106 -15.08 4.41 -5.79
N LYS A 107 -15.48 3.31 -6.44
CA LYS A 107 -16.20 2.22 -5.78
C LYS A 107 -15.27 1.41 -4.88
N ALA A 108 -14.08 1.06 -5.37
CA ALA A 108 -13.06 0.39 -4.57
C ALA A 108 -12.61 1.26 -3.38
N LEU A 109 -12.44 2.57 -3.61
CA LEU A 109 -12.13 3.53 -2.56
C LEU A 109 -13.22 3.55 -1.47
N ALA A 110 -14.48 3.78 -1.85
CA ALA A 110 -15.59 3.85 -0.91
C ALA A 110 -15.75 2.56 -0.10
N ALA A 111 -15.55 1.39 -0.73
CA ALA A 111 -15.64 0.10 -0.04
C ALA A 111 -14.57 -0.05 1.07
N VAL A 112 -13.31 0.28 0.79
CA VAL A 112 -12.26 0.17 1.82
C VAL A 112 -12.42 1.22 2.92
N GLN A 113 -12.96 2.40 2.59
CA GLN A 113 -13.23 3.45 3.57
C GLN A 113 -14.33 3.04 4.55
N ALA A 114 -15.47 2.58 4.03
CA ALA A 114 -16.57 2.11 4.87
C ALA A 114 -16.15 0.96 5.80
N ASP A 115 -15.39 -0.01 5.27
CA ASP A 115 -14.86 -1.12 6.08
C ASP A 115 -13.89 -0.64 7.17
N LEU A 116 -13.04 0.34 6.89
CA LEU A 116 -12.12 0.91 7.88
C LEU A 116 -12.86 1.73 8.93
N GLU A 117 -13.85 2.54 8.54
CA GLU A 117 -14.67 3.33 9.45
C GLU A 117 -15.42 2.43 10.44
N ASP A 118 -16.07 1.38 9.93
CA ASP A 118 -16.78 0.41 10.77
C ASP A 118 -15.81 -0.31 11.72
N ALA A 119 -14.67 -0.77 11.22
CA ALA A 119 -13.67 -1.44 12.04
C ALA A 119 -13.05 -0.50 13.09
N LEU A 120 -12.82 0.77 12.76
CA LEU A 120 -12.33 1.77 13.71
C LEU A 120 -13.38 2.16 14.75
N ALA A 121 -14.66 2.18 14.39
CA ALA A 121 -15.72 2.47 15.34
C ALA A 121 -15.87 1.33 16.37
N ARG A 122 -15.81 0.07 15.93
CA ARG A 122 -16.06 -1.10 16.79
C ARG A 122 -14.82 -1.68 17.45
N HIS A 123 -13.70 -1.67 16.74
CA HIS A 123 -12.50 -2.46 17.06
C HIS A 123 -11.22 -1.63 16.92
N ALA A 124 -11.34 -0.37 17.27
CA ALA A 124 -10.29 0.63 17.24
C ALA A 124 -8.98 0.18 17.91
N TRP A 125 -9.08 -0.63 18.99
CA TRP A 125 -7.96 -1.23 19.72
C TRP A 125 -7.18 -2.26 18.90
N ALA A 126 -7.81 -2.93 17.92
CA ALA A 126 -7.16 -3.96 17.10
C ALA A 126 -6.10 -3.38 16.15
N PHE A 127 -6.18 -2.08 15.87
CA PHE A 127 -5.21 -1.36 15.05
C PHE A 127 -3.96 -0.87 15.82
N ARG A 128 -3.96 -0.92 17.15
CA ARG A 128 -2.80 -0.52 17.99
C ARG A 128 -2.26 0.88 17.65
N ASP A 129 -0.97 0.98 17.34
CA ASP A 129 -0.26 2.18 16.89
C ASP A 129 -0.66 2.63 15.47
N LYS A 130 -1.20 1.72 14.65
CA LYS A 130 -1.63 1.98 13.28
C LYS A 130 -3.03 2.60 13.17
N ALA A 131 -3.75 2.83 14.28
CA ALA A 131 -5.13 3.33 14.22
C ALA A 131 -5.23 4.73 13.59
N ALA A 132 -4.27 5.62 13.85
CA ALA A 132 -4.23 6.96 13.23
C ALA A 132 -4.00 6.87 11.71
N LEU A 133 -3.16 5.93 11.27
CA LEU A 133 -2.92 5.66 9.86
C LEU A 133 -4.16 5.08 9.16
N ALA A 134 -4.85 4.13 9.81
CA ALA A 134 -6.11 3.57 9.33
C ALA A 134 -7.20 4.65 9.20
N ALA A 135 -7.32 5.54 10.20
CA ALA A 135 -8.23 6.69 10.13
C ALA A 135 -7.85 7.65 8.99
N GLY A 136 -6.56 7.87 8.74
CA GLY A 136 -6.08 8.63 7.59
C GLY A 136 -6.50 8.03 6.25
N PHE A 137 -6.49 6.69 6.12
CA PHE A 137 -6.99 6.02 4.91
C PHE A 137 -8.52 6.05 4.79
N ALA A 138 -9.24 5.92 5.91
CA ALA A 138 -10.69 6.06 5.94
C ALA A 138 -11.13 7.45 5.43
N GLY A 139 -10.45 8.52 5.83
CA GLY A 139 -10.76 9.89 5.39
C GLY A 139 -10.09 10.37 4.09
N ALA A 140 -9.35 9.52 3.37
CA ALA A 140 -8.56 9.96 2.22
C ALA A 140 -9.43 10.28 0.99
N SER A 141 -9.23 11.44 0.36
CA SER A 141 -9.96 11.80 -0.89
C SER A 141 -9.59 10.93 -2.10
N ARG A 142 -8.41 10.31 -2.08
CA ARG A 142 -7.93 9.37 -3.10
C ARG A 142 -6.88 8.44 -2.52
N LEU A 143 -6.81 7.22 -3.05
CA LEU A 143 -5.73 6.28 -2.75
C LEU A 143 -5.06 5.82 -4.04
N THR A 144 -3.73 5.75 -4.03
CA THR A 144 -2.98 4.98 -5.02
C THR A 144 -3.23 3.47 -4.84
N PRO A 145 -2.91 2.61 -5.83
CA PRO A 145 -3.12 1.18 -5.70
C PRO A 145 -2.27 0.58 -4.57
N GLY A 146 -1.08 1.14 -4.32
CA GLY A 146 -0.22 0.75 -3.18
C GLY A 146 -0.86 1.09 -1.84
N GLN A 147 -1.37 2.32 -1.68
CA GLN A 147 -2.06 2.72 -0.44
C GLN A 147 -3.35 1.94 -0.23
N HIS A 148 -4.13 1.68 -1.27
CA HIS A 148 -5.33 0.85 -1.20
C HIS A 148 -5.01 -0.59 -0.74
N ARG A 149 -3.96 -1.22 -1.31
CA ARG A 149 -3.49 -2.54 -0.83
C ARG A 149 -3.08 -2.49 0.64
N PHE A 150 -2.38 -1.44 1.05
CA PHE A 150 -1.94 -1.30 2.43
C PHE A 150 -3.10 -1.08 3.40
N ALA A 151 -4.07 -0.23 3.04
CA ALA A 151 -5.31 -0.05 3.79
C ALA A 151 -6.06 -1.38 4.01
N ARG A 152 -6.18 -2.21 2.96
CA ARG A 152 -6.77 -3.56 3.08
C ARG A 152 -5.95 -4.50 3.97
N ALA A 153 -4.63 -4.43 3.91
CA ALA A 153 -3.76 -5.23 4.77
C ALA A 153 -3.93 -4.84 6.26
N LEU A 154 -4.03 -3.54 6.57
CA LEU A 154 -4.32 -3.07 7.93
C LEU A 154 -5.66 -3.58 8.45
N LEU A 155 -6.70 -3.53 7.61
CA LEU A 155 -8.02 -4.04 7.95
C LEU A 155 -7.99 -5.56 8.21
N HIS A 156 -7.26 -6.31 7.38
CA HIS A 156 -7.11 -7.77 7.56
C HIS A 156 -6.37 -8.09 8.87
N GLU A 157 -5.26 -7.41 9.14
CA GLU A 157 -4.50 -7.55 10.39
C GLU A 157 -5.39 -7.26 11.62
N ALA A 158 -6.19 -6.19 11.59
CA ALA A 158 -7.11 -5.86 12.66
C ALA A 158 -8.18 -6.96 12.86
N ARG A 159 -8.74 -7.50 11.76
CA ARG A 159 -9.69 -8.62 11.82
C ARG A 159 -9.06 -9.88 12.40
N ASP A 160 -7.80 -10.19 12.07
CA ASP A 160 -7.07 -11.33 12.63
C ASP A 160 -6.82 -11.15 14.13
N VAL A 161 -6.50 -9.93 14.57
CA VAL A 161 -6.36 -9.61 16.00
C VAL A 161 -7.68 -9.81 16.74
N VAL A 162 -8.81 -9.33 16.18
CA VAL A 162 -10.14 -9.55 16.75
C VAL A 162 -10.45 -11.04 16.83
N ALA A 163 -10.23 -11.78 15.75
CA ALA A 163 -10.48 -13.23 15.71
C ALA A 163 -9.62 -14.00 16.72
N ALA A 164 -8.37 -13.60 16.93
CA ALA A 164 -7.49 -14.19 17.92
C ALA A 164 -7.96 -13.95 19.35
N VAL A 165 -8.44 -12.73 19.66
CA VAL A 165 -9.05 -12.41 20.95
C VAL A 165 -10.33 -13.20 21.16
N ASP A 166 -11.21 -13.25 20.17
CA ASP A 166 -12.47 -14.01 20.24
C ASP A 166 -12.22 -15.50 20.46
N ARG A 167 -11.21 -16.07 19.80
CA ARG A 167 -10.81 -17.46 20.03
C ARG A 167 -10.36 -17.68 21.47
N ARG A 168 -9.51 -16.79 22.00
CA ARG A 168 -9.03 -16.89 23.39
C ARG A 168 -10.16 -16.77 24.41
N LEU A 169 -11.14 -15.90 24.17
CA LEU A 169 -12.31 -15.74 25.04
C LEU A 169 -13.28 -16.93 25.00
N ARG A 170 -13.19 -17.79 23.98
CA ARG A 170 -13.95 -19.06 23.90
C ARG A 170 -13.24 -20.23 24.56
N GLU A 171 -11.97 -20.09 24.94
CA GLU A 171 -11.26 -21.14 25.67
C GLU A 171 -11.86 -21.28 27.08
N PRO A 172 -11.90 -22.50 27.66
CA PRO A 172 -12.38 -22.70 29.02
C PRO A 172 -11.64 -21.80 30.02
N ALA A 173 -12.39 -21.13 30.89
CA ALA A 173 -11.84 -20.40 32.02
C ALA A 173 -11.52 -21.36 33.18
N GLY A 174 -10.77 -20.88 34.18
CA GLY A 174 -10.48 -21.67 35.38
C GLY A 174 -11.75 -21.96 36.18
N GLU A 175 -11.81 -23.12 36.83
CA GLU A 175 -12.99 -23.55 37.60
C GLU A 175 -13.37 -22.56 38.71
N GLU A 176 -12.38 -21.97 39.39
CA GLU A 176 -12.60 -20.94 40.42
C GLU A 176 -13.29 -19.69 39.85
N ASP A 177 -12.81 -19.20 38.70
CA ASP A 177 -13.41 -18.03 38.04
C ASP A 177 -14.83 -18.34 37.56
N LEU A 178 -15.07 -19.54 37.04
CA LEU A 178 -16.40 -19.99 36.60
C LEU A 178 -17.38 -20.09 37.79
N ALA A 179 -16.94 -20.62 38.93
CA ALA A 179 -17.76 -20.71 40.13
C ALA A 179 -18.14 -19.33 40.68
N ALA A 180 -17.21 -18.37 40.61
CA ALA A 180 -17.40 -17.02 41.15
C ALA A 180 -18.37 -16.12 40.35
N VAL A 181 -18.78 -16.52 39.14
CA VAL A 181 -19.58 -15.67 38.22
C VAL A 181 -20.90 -16.29 37.79
N GLN A 182 -21.42 -17.24 38.58
CA GLN A 182 -22.72 -17.89 38.32
C GLN A 182 -23.88 -16.89 38.48
N GLU A 183 -23.78 -16.00 39.46
CA GLU A 183 -24.79 -15.00 39.75
C GLU A 183 -24.87 -13.95 38.63
N PHE A 184 -26.09 -13.54 38.26
CA PHE A 184 -26.31 -12.58 37.18
C PHE A 184 -25.76 -11.19 37.52
N ASP A 185 -25.99 -10.72 38.74
CA ASP A 185 -25.58 -9.38 39.19
C ASP A 185 -24.05 -9.20 39.13
N ILE A 186 -23.28 -10.24 39.49
CA ILE A 186 -21.82 -10.24 39.37
C ILE A 186 -21.37 -10.07 37.91
N ARG A 187 -22.10 -10.65 36.95
CA ARG A 187 -21.78 -10.54 35.53
C ARG A 187 -22.04 -9.14 35.00
N GLU A 188 -23.13 -8.50 35.44
CA GLU A 188 -23.41 -7.10 35.11
C GLU A 188 -22.36 -6.15 35.69
N ASP A 189 -21.96 -6.36 36.96
CA ASP A 189 -20.91 -5.56 37.59
C ASP A 189 -19.54 -5.76 36.92
N LEU A 190 -19.22 -6.98 36.47
CA LEU A 190 -17.99 -7.22 35.70
C LEU A 190 -18.01 -6.51 34.35
N LEU A 191 -19.16 -6.48 33.68
CA LEU A 191 -19.31 -5.72 32.43
C LEU A 191 -19.14 -4.21 32.68
N ALA A 192 -19.71 -3.70 33.76
CA ALA A 192 -19.50 -2.32 34.18
C ALA A 192 -18.02 -2.02 34.46
N ALA A 193 -17.30 -2.92 35.12
CA ALA A 193 -15.86 -2.80 35.36
C ALA A 193 -15.05 -2.81 34.06
N CYS A 194 -15.38 -3.68 33.11
CA CYS A 194 -14.74 -3.69 31.79
C CYS A 194 -14.95 -2.38 31.02
N ARG A 195 -16.19 -1.84 31.04
CA ARG A 195 -16.52 -0.56 30.41
C ARG A 195 -15.79 0.61 31.08
N TRP A 196 -15.73 0.62 32.41
CA TRP A 196 -14.98 1.63 33.17
C TRP A 196 -13.50 1.63 32.81
N LEU A 197 -12.84 0.47 32.87
CA LEU A 197 -11.42 0.35 32.54
C LEU A 197 -11.13 0.70 31.08
N SER A 198 -12.02 0.32 30.15
CA SER A 198 -11.89 0.68 28.73
C SER A 198 -12.07 2.17 28.48
N GLY A 199 -12.94 2.85 29.25
CA GLY A 199 -13.09 4.30 29.22
C GLY A 199 -11.92 5.07 29.84
N LEU A 200 -11.07 4.42 30.64
CA LEU A 200 -9.80 5.00 31.10
C LEU A 200 -8.66 4.80 30.10
N ASP A 201 -8.78 3.84 29.19
CA ASP A 201 -7.77 3.42 28.22
C ASP A 201 -7.91 4.17 26.88
N ASP A 202 -7.97 5.50 26.93
CA ASP A 202 -8.15 6.37 25.76
C ASP A 202 -6.97 6.25 24.78
N ASP A 203 -5.76 6.09 25.30
CA ASP A 203 -4.54 5.89 24.52
C ASP A 203 -4.35 4.44 24.06
N ARG A 204 -5.18 3.51 24.57
CA ARG A 204 -5.18 2.09 24.21
C ARG A 204 -3.82 1.45 24.47
N CYS A 205 -3.27 1.73 25.65
CA CYS A 205 -1.98 1.27 26.13
C CYS A 205 -0.80 1.64 25.22
N ARG A 206 -0.86 2.78 24.51
CA ARG A 206 0.30 3.31 23.78
C ARG A 206 1.33 3.87 24.73
N ASP A 207 0.86 4.51 25.81
CA ASP A 207 1.68 5.13 26.82
C ASP A 207 1.68 4.29 28.10
N ARG A 208 2.83 4.25 28.77
CA ARG A 208 2.95 3.59 30.08
C ARG A 208 2.47 4.53 31.19
N ASN A 209 1.19 4.90 31.15
CA ASN A 209 0.57 5.83 32.10
C ASN A 209 -0.03 5.13 33.34
N GLY A 210 -0.12 3.80 33.32
CA GLY A 210 -0.69 3.00 34.42
C GLY A 210 -2.21 3.12 34.56
N ARG A 211 -2.90 3.66 33.55
CA ARG A 211 -4.35 3.86 33.52
C ARG A 211 -5.01 2.92 32.51
N GLY A 212 -6.22 2.46 32.83
CA GLY A 212 -6.97 1.53 32.00
C GLY A 212 -6.36 0.13 32.01
N TRP A 213 -6.32 -0.48 30.83
CA TRP A 213 -5.81 -1.83 30.64
C TRP A 213 -4.29 -1.89 30.60
N SER A 214 -3.73 -3.08 30.76
CA SER A 214 -2.35 -3.35 30.35
C SER A 214 -2.32 -3.72 28.86
N ALA A 215 -1.15 -3.61 28.21
CA ALA A 215 -0.99 -4.00 26.81
C ALA A 215 -1.44 -5.46 26.53
N VAL A 216 -1.29 -6.36 27.50
CA VAL A 216 -1.70 -7.76 27.38
C VAL A 216 -3.22 -7.92 27.53
N ALA A 217 -3.86 -7.08 28.35
CA ALA A 217 -5.29 -7.14 28.64
C ALA A 217 -6.15 -6.31 27.68
N SER A 218 -5.61 -5.25 27.07
CA SER A 218 -6.37 -4.23 26.32
C SER A 218 -7.28 -4.83 25.25
N GLY A 219 -6.77 -5.73 24.41
CA GLY A 219 -7.59 -6.32 23.33
C GLY A 219 -8.80 -7.10 23.86
N ALA A 220 -8.60 -7.97 24.85
CA ALA A 220 -9.69 -8.74 25.45
C ALA A 220 -10.62 -7.85 26.29
N GLY A 221 -10.05 -6.88 27.02
CA GLY A 221 -10.80 -5.93 27.85
C GLY A 221 -11.76 -5.07 27.02
N HIS A 222 -11.28 -4.43 25.95
CA HIS A 222 -12.14 -3.67 25.03
C HIS A 222 -13.15 -4.56 24.31
N ARG A 223 -12.76 -5.78 23.94
CA ARG A 223 -13.68 -6.73 23.30
C ARG A 223 -14.85 -7.10 24.23
N LEU A 224 -14.57 -7.35 25.51
CA LEU A 224 -15.58 -7.63 26.52
C LEU A 224 -16.41 -6.39 26.87
N ALA A 225 -15.80 -5.22 26.97
CA ALA A 225 -16.52 -3.97 27.26
C ALA A 225 -17.58 -3.60 26.20
N ALA A 226 -17.36 -4.01 24.95
CA ALA A 226 -18.28 -3.82 23.84
C ALA A 226 -19.41 -4.86 23.78
N ALA A 227 -19.46 -5.84 24.69
CA ALA A 227 -20.56 -6.79 24.78
C ALA A 227 -21.82 -6.12 25.36
N ASP A 228 -22.99 -6.60 24.94
CA ASP A 228 -24.28 -6.16 25.49
C ASP A 228 -24.51 -6.75 26.89
N SER A 229 -24.15 -8.02 27.08
CA SER A 229 -24.22 -8.78 28.32
C SER A 229 -23.14 -9.87 28.34
N PHE A 230 -22.87 -10.44 29.53
CA PHE A 230 -21.94 -11.55 29.68
C PHE A 230 -22.64 -12.88 29.92
N ASP A 231 -22.22 -13.90 29.17
CA ASP A 231 -22.37 -15.28 29.61
C ASP A 231 -21.37 -15.62 30.74
N VAL A 232 -21.51 -16.82 31.32
CA VAL A 232 -20.66 -17.28 32.43
C VAL A 232 -19.19 -17.33 32.04
N LEU A 233 -18.88 -17.75 30.80
CA LEU A 233 -17.51 -17.90 30.34
C LEU A 233 -16.83 -16.55 30.13
N GLN A 234 -17.51 -15.61 29.49
CA GLN A 234 -17.08 -14.23 29.30
C GLN A 234 -16.84 -13.55 30.65
N ALA A 235 -17.76 -13.71 31.60
CA ALA A 235 -17.62 -13.15 32.93
C ALA A 235 -16.40 -13.73 33.68
N ALA A 236 -16.13 -15.02 33.56
CA ALA A 236 -14.96 -15.65 34.18
C ALA A 236 -13.66 -15.06 33.62
N HIS A 237 -13.56 -14.91 32.29
CA HIS A 237 -12.42 -14.22 31.68
C HIS A 237 -12.33 -12.75 32.10
N ALA A 238 -13.46 -12.05 32.16
CA ALA A 238 -13.54 -10.66 32.60
C ALA A 238 -13.01 -10.50 34.03
N ARG A 239 -13.42 -11.37 34.96
CA ARG A 239 -12.96 -11.36 36.36
C ARG A 239 -11.43 -11.44 36.45
N ARG A 240 -10.83 -12.41 35.75
CA ARG A 240 -9.37 -12.58 35.70
C ARG A 240 -8.66 -11.36 35.11
N LEU A 241 -9.25 -10.72 34.10
CA LEU A 241 -8.69 -9.51 33.50
C LEU A 241 -8.84 -8.29 34.40
N VAL A 242 -9.95 -8.15 35.13
CA VAL A 242 -10.24 -7.00 36.00
C VAL A 242 -9.41 -7.03 37.28
N TYR A 243 -9.16 -8.21 37.87
CA TYR A 243 -8.50 -8.34 39.17
C TYR A 243 -7.15 -7.58 39.28
N PRO A 244 -6.21 -7.66 38.31
CA PRO A 244 -4.98 -6.88 38.35
C PRO A 244 -5.18 -5.36 38.30
N HIS A 245 -6.32 -4.90 37.78
CA HIS A 245 -6.65 -3.49 37.57
C HIS A 245 -7.65 -2.93 38.61
N ARG A 246 -8.06 -3.73 39.60
CA ARG A 246 -9.11 -3.40 40.58
C ARG A 246 -8.90 -2.11 41.37
N ALA A 247 -7.66 -1.66 41.55
CA ALA A 247 -7.36 -0.40 42.24
C ALA A 247 -7.84 0.85 41.48
N GLN A 248 -8.13 0.73 40.17
CA GLN A 248 -8.63 1.82 39.33
C GLN A 248 -10.16 1.90 39.29
N LEU A 249 -10.87 0.93 39.88
CA LEU A 249 -12.33 0.89 39.89
C LEU A 249 -12.91 1.82 40.96
N PRO A 250 -14.13 2.34 40.76
CA PRO A 250 -14.90 2.99 41.82
C PRO A 250 -15.04 2.07 43.04
N GLY A 251 -14.98 2.65 44.24
CA GLY A 251 -14.96 1.87 45.49
C GLY A 251 -16.21 1.02 45.71
N ASP A 252 -17.37 1.52 45.28
CA ASP A 252 -18.65 0.81 45.32
C ASP A 252 -18.66 -0.39 44.36
N LEU A 253 -18.22 -0.19 43.11
CA LEU A 253 -18.12 -1.25 42.11
C LEU A 253 -17.14 -2.34 42.55
N ARG A 254 -16.01 -1.94 43.13
CA ARG A 254 -15.02 -2.87 43.69
C ARG A 254 -15.61 -3.70 44.84
N ALA A 255 -16.38 -3.07 45.72
CA ALA A 255 -17.04 -3.74 46.84
C ALA A 255 -18.08 -4.78 46.37
N ARG A 256 -18.92 -4.43 45.38
CA ARG A 256 -19.91 -5.37 44.81
C ARG A 256 -19.26 -6.60 44.15
N LEU A 257 -18.08 -6.42 43.57
CA LEU A 257 -17.30 -7.51 42.96
C LEU A 257 -16.46 -8.34 43.95
N GLY A 258 -16.40 -7.94 45.23
CA GLY A 258 -15.57 -8.58 46.25
C GLY A 258 -14.07 -8.54 45.93
N LEU A 259 -13.56 -7.41 45.42
CA LEU A 259 -12.18 -7.21 44.94
C LEU A 259 -11.30 -6.33 45.84
#